data_AF-A0A963X9H4-F1
#
_entry.id   AF-A0A963X9H4-F1
#
_cell.length_a   1.000
_cell.length_b   1.000
_cell.length_c   1.000
_cell.angle_alpha   90.00
_cell.angle_beta   90.00
_cell.angle_gamma   90.00
#
_symmetry.space_group_name_H-M   'P 1'
#
loop_
_entity.id
_entity.type
_entity.pdbx_description
1 polymer ?
#
loop_
_entity_poly.entity_id
_entity_poly.type
_entity_poly.pdbx_seq_one_letter_code
_entity_poly.pdbx_strand_id
1 'polypeptide(L)' 'FTLPRLMANAATSLVSMAHGLRGPSFTLSTACAASNHAIGLAFQMVRSAAAPAMLAGGSEAMLTFG' A
#
# COMPACT_ATOMS: atom_id res chain seq x y z
N PHE A 1 -16.54 6.85 12.22
CA PHE A 1 -16.43 7.04 10.76
C PHE A 1 -15.09 7.63 10.27
N THR A 2 -14.21 8.11 11.16
CA THR A 2 -12.89 8.66 10.76
C THR A 2 -11.71 7.71 11.04
N LEU A 3 -11.84 6.83 12.04
CA LEU A 3 -10.75 5.94 12.48
C LEU A 3 -10.17 5.04 11.37
N PRO A 4 -10.97 4.38 10.51
CA PRO A 4 -10.41 3.57 9.44
C PRO A 4 -9.73 4.38 8.34
N ARG A 5 -10.02 5.68 8.21
CA ARG A 5 -9.43 6.57 7.19
C ARG A 5 -8.10 7.18 7.64
N LEU A 6 -7.84 7.21 8.95
CA LEU A 6 -6.59 7.72 9.51
C LEU A 6 -5.52 6.63 9.62
N MET A 7 -5.91 5.36 9.62
CA MET A 7 -4.94 4.28 9.71
C MET A 7 -4.07 4.26 8.44
N ALA A 8 -2.76 4.13 8.59
CA ALA A 8 -1.85 4.13 7.44
C ALA A 8 -2.21 3.05 6.40
N ASN A 9 -2.75 1.92 6.86
CA ASN A 9 -3.21 0.81 6.01
C ASN A 9 -4.58 1.02 5.34
N ALA A 10 -5.25 2.15 5.59
CA ALA A 10 -6.55 2.47 5.00
C ALA A 10 -6.51 2.46 3.48
N ALA A 11 -5.52 3.13 2.89
CA ALA A 11 -5.37 3.23 1.44
C ALA A 11 -5.21 1.84 0.81
N THR A 12 -4.34 1.01 1.39
CA THR A 12 -4.06 -0.35 0.91
C THR A 12 -5.28 -1.25 1.07
N SER A 13 -6.00 -1.18 2.19
CA SER A 13 -7.26 -1.93 2.39
C SER A 13 -8.36 -1.48 1.44
N LEU A 14 -8.53 -0.19 1.17
CA LEU A 14 -9.54 0.32 0.24
C LEU A 14 -9.32 -0.23 -1.17
N VAL A 15 -8.07 -0.21 -1.64
CA VAL A 15 -7.70 -0.78 -2.94
C VAL A 15 -7.89 -2.30 -2.96
N SER A 16 -7.51 -2.98 -1.88
CA SER A 16 -7.72 -4.43 -1.72
C SER A 16 -9.21 -4.80 -1.77
N MET A 17 -10.06 -4.04 -1.09
CA MET A 17 -11.51 -4.24 -1.10
C MET A 17 -12.14 -3.93 -2.47
N ALA A 18 -11.73 -2.83 -3.11
CA ALA A 18 -12.25 -2.42 -4.41
C ALA A 18 -11.92 -3.42 -5.52
N HIS A 19 -10.73 -4.04 -5.47
CA HIS A 19 -10.28 -5.03 -6.45
C HIS A 19 -10.48 -6.49 -6.00
N GLY A 20 -11.09 -6.73 -4.83
CA GLY A 20 -11.32 -8.07 -4.29
C GLY A 20 -10.04 -8.86 -3.99
N LEU A 21 -8.92 -8.17 -3.77
CA LEU A 21 -7.62 -8.78 -3.49
C LEU A 21 -7.64 -9.38 -2.07
N ARG A 22 -7.26 -10.66 -1.97
CA ARG A 22 -7.12 -11.40 -0.69
C ARG A 22 -5.67 -11.77 -0.36
N GLY A 23 -4.73 -11.24 -1.14
CA GLY A 23 -3.30 -11.46 -0.95
C GLY A 23 -2.73 -10.64 0.21
N PRO A 24 -1.41 -10.75 0.45
CA PRO A 24 -0.72 -9.98 1.48
C PRO A 24 -0.80 -8.47 1.19
N SER A 25 -1.27 -7.70 2.17
CA SER A 25 -1.46 -6.25 2.07
C SER A 25 -0.49 -5.54 3.03
N PHE A 26 0.46 -4.78 2.48
CA PHE A 26 1.48 -4.07 3.23
C PHE A 26 1.44 -2.58 2.94
N THR A 27 1.61 -1.78 3.99
CA THR A 27 1.72 -0.32 3.88
C THR A 27 3.09 0.08 4.40
N LEU A 28 3.88 0.70 3.53
CA LEU A 28 5.23 1.15 3.85
C LEU A 28 5.27 2.68 3.87
N SER A 29 5.93 3.25 4.87
CA SER A 29 6.16 4.70 4.98
C SER A 29 7.65 4.96 5.14
N THR A 30 8.31 5.34 4.06
CA THR A 30 9.73 5.74 4.01
C THR A 30 9.90 7.13 3.37
N ALA A 31 8.97 8.04 3.68
CA ALA A 31 8.88 9.37 3.09
C ALA A 31 8.84 9.31 1.54
N CYS A 32 9.58 10.16 0.84
CA CYS A 32 9.54 10.27 -0.63
C CYS A 32 9.93 8.97 -1.36
N ALA A 33 10.68 8.08 -0.70
CA ALA A 33 11.10 6.81 -1.26
C ALA A 33 10.08 5.67 -1.07
N ALA A 34 8.95 5.94 -0.39
CA ALA A 34 7.95 4.93 -0.04
C ALA A 34 7.46 4.15 -1.26
N SER A 35 7.16 4.84 -2.36
CA SER A 35 6.68 4.22 -3.60
C SER A 35 7.71 3.27 -4.22
N ASN A 36 8.99 3.67 -4.29
CA ASN A 36 10.06 2.81 -4.78
C ASN A 36 10.27 1.59 -3.88
N HIS A 37 10.19 1.77 -2.55
CA HIS A 37 10.33 0.68 -1.60
C HIS A 37 9.16 -0.31 -1.70
N ALA A 38 7.93 0.18 -1.91
CA ALA A 38 6.75 -0.66 -2.13
C ALA A 38 6.89 -1.52 -3.40
N ILE A 39 7.41 -0.94 -4.49
CA ILE A 39 7.68 -1.69 -5.73
C ILE A 39 8.75 -2.76 -5.51
N GLY A 40 9.86 -2.41 -4.84
CA GLY A 40 10.92 -3.36 -4.52
C GLY A 40 10.42 -4.53 -3.67
N LEU A 41 9.59 -4.25 -2.66
CA LEU A 41 8.99 -5.28 -1.82
C LEU A 41 8.00 -6.16 -2.61
N ALA A 42 7.16 -5.56 -3.45
CA ALA A 42 6.24 -6.30 -4.32
C ALA A 42 7.00 -7.23 -5.27
N PHE A 43 8.10 -6.77 -5.87
CA PHE A 43 8.97 -7.59 -6.71
C PHE A 43 9.57 -8.76 -5.91
N GLN A 44 10.06 -8.51 -4.69
CA GLN A 44 10.59 -9.57 -3.83
C GLN A 44 9.51 -10.60 -3.48
N MET A 45 8.28 -10.18 -3.19
CA MET A 45 7.17 -11.09 -2.85
C MET A 45 6.70 -11.94 -4.04
N VAL A 46 6.68 -11.36 -5.25
CA VAL A 46 6.40 -12.14 -6.46
C VAL A 46 7.55 -13.11 -6.75
N ARG A 47 8.80 -12.65 -6.62
CA ARG A 47 9.99 -13.49 -6.82
C ARG A 47 10.11 -14.65 -5.83
N SER A 48 9.73 -14.45 -4.57
CA SER A 48 9.74 -15.49 -3.55
C SER A 48 8.54 -16.44 -3.63
N ALA A 49 7.69 -16.31 -4.67
CA ALA A 49 6.43 -17.04 -4.83
C ALA A 49 5.44 -16.86 -3.67
N ALA A 50 5.59 -15.80 -2.87
CA ALA A 50 4.66 -15.47 -1.78
C ALA A 50 3.32 -14.94 -2.31
N ALA A 51 3.31 -14.33 -3.50
CA ALA A 51 2.09 -13.94 -4.21
C ALA A 51 2.29 -14.06 -5.73
N PRO A 52 1.29 -14.54 -6.49
CA PRO A 52 1.40 -14.68 -7.95
C PRO A 52 1.44 -13.32 -8.67
N ALA A 53 0.83 -12.29 -8.08
CA ALA A 53 0.88 -10.92 -8.55
C ALA A 53 0.75 -9.99 -7.34
N MET A 54 1.44 -8.85 -7.39
CA MET A 54 1.36 -7.82 -6.35
C MET A 54 1.04 -6.47 -6.97
N LEU A 55 0.13 -5.74 -6.30
CA LEU A 55 -0.18 -4.36 -6.63
C LEU A 55 0.70 -3.45 -5.78
N ALA A 56 1.53 -2.63 -6.41
CA ALA A 56 2.40 -1.66 -5.74
C ALA A 56 2.02 -0.24 -6.14
N GLY A 57 2.08 0.68 -5.17
CA GLY A 57 1.78 2.10 -5.39
C GLY A 57 2.05 2.92 -4.14
N GLY A 58 1.76 4.22 -4.23
CA GLY A 58 1.85 5.16 -3.12
C GLY A 58 0.68 6.14 -3.19
N SER A 59 0.20 6.57 -2.02
CA SER A 59 -0.84 7.58 -1.88
C SER A 59 -0.38 8.59 -0.85
N GLU A 60 -0.39 9.87 -1.22
CA GLU A 60 -0.11 10.98 -0.33
C GLU A 60 -1.29 11.93 -0.33
N ALA A 61 -1.67 12.45 0.83
CA ALA A 61 -2.63 13.53 0.96
C ALA A 61 -1.95 14.65 1.73
N MET A 62 -1.51 15.70 1.02
CA MET A 62 -0.95 16.89 1.65
C MET A 62 -2.04 17.62 2.42
N LEU A 63 -2.18 17.30 3.71
CA LEU A 63 -3.05 18.00 4.64
C LEU A 63 -2.29 19.18 5.26
N THR A 64 -1.87 20.13 4.44
CA THR A 64 -1.33 21.40 4.92
C THR A 64 -2.47 22.40 5.03
N PHE A 65 -2.82 22.77 6.26
CA PHE A 65 -3.64 23.95 6.54
C PHE A 65 -2.72 25.16 6.36
N GLY A 66 -2.72 25.73 5.15
CA GLY A 66 -2.19 27.06 4.89
C GLY A 66 -3.23 28.11 5.25
#